data_AF-A0A662AXX6-F1
#
_entry.id   AF-A0A662AXX6-F1
#
_cell.length_a   1.000
_cell.length_b   1.000
_cell.length_c   1.000
_cell.angle_alpha   90.00
_cell.angle_beta   90.00
_cell.angle_gamma   90.00
#
_symmetry.space_group_name_H-M   'P 1'
#
loop_
_entity.id
_entity.type
_entity.pdbx_description
1 polymer ?
#
loop_
_entity_poly.entity_id
_entity_poly.type
_entity_poly.pdbx_seq_one_letter_code
_entity_poly.pdbx_strand_id
1 'polypeptide(L)'
;EDPEKKIIEGNSKDTRRVFVMESGDDGKSWSSPLEITSSVKQDHWTWYATGPCHGIQLKEGPHRDRLIIPCDHIEAVSKEYYSHTIYSDDGGGTWELGGTTPQDQVNECTVAELPDGKVMLNMRNYDRSQKSRKVAFSDDGGLTWSDIVADNTLIEPICQASLLSIFSAEKENHTLLFLNPAHEEKRENMTLRISRDEGVTWPGSVVLHRGPSAYSDLTRLSNGNLGCFYEAGDSNPYQGIVFQEVIWEQMIRADL
;
A
#
# COMPACT_ATOMS: atom_id res chain seq x y z
N GLU A 1 -3.95 -27.88 1.16
CA GLU A 1 -3.96 -26.45 1.49
C GLU A 1 -3.00 -26.24 2.64
N ASP A 2 -2.11 -25.26 2.51
CA ASP A 2 -1.18 -24.85 3.57
C ASP A 2 -1.76 -23.61 4.27
N PRO A 3 -2.36 -23.75 5.46
CA PRO A 3 -2.91 -22.62 6.19
C PRO A 3 -1.82 -21.63 6.57
N GLU A 4 -2.17 -20.34 6.64
CA GLU A 4 -1.26 -19.25 7.04
C GLU A 4 -0.44 -19.60 8.28
N LYS A 5 -1.09 -20.11 9.33
CA LYS A 5 -0.40 -20.55 10.56
C LYS A 5 0.72 -21.55 10.29
N LYS A 6 0.51 -22.54 9.42
CA LYS A 6 1.55 -23.55 9.09
C LYS A 6 2.68 -22.93 8.29
N ILE A 7 2.38 -21.99 7.40
CA ILE A 7 3.39 -21.25 6.62
C ILE A 7 4.27 -20.48 7.59
N ILE A 8 3.68 -19.65 8.46
CA ILE A 8 4.39 -18.84 9.47
C ILE A 8 5.25 -19.73 10.38
N GLU A 9 4.73 -20.89 10.78
CA GLU A 9 5.45 -21.85 11.61
C GLU A 9 6.57 -22.61 10.88
N GLY A 10 6.65 -22.55 9.55
CA GLY A 10 7.61 -23.32 8.75
C GLY A 10 7.26 -24.81 8.62
N ASN A 11 6.00 -25.17 8.88
CA ASN A 11 5.47 -26.53 8.88
C ASN A 11 4.57 -26.84 7.67
N SER A 12 4.48 -25.89 6.72
CA SER A 12 3.74 -26.06 5.46
C SER A 12 4.49 -26.94 4.47
N LYS A 13 3.79 -27.47 3.47
CA LYS A 13 4.42 -28.22 2.37
C LYS A 13 5.21 -27.30 1.43
N ASP A 14 4.71 -26.09 1.22
CA ASP A 14 5.35 -25.04 0.43
C ASP A 14 5.37 -23.71 1.21
N THR A 15 6.17 -22.76 0.74
CA THR A 15 6.20 -21.38 1.25
C THR A 15 5.39 -20.46 0.35
N ARG A 16 5.21 -19.20 0.76
CA ARG A 16 4.64 -18.17 -0.14
C ARG A 16 5.65 -17.86 -1.24
N ARG A 17 5.20 -18.01 -2.49
CA ARG A 17 5.96 -17.77 -3.71
C ARG A 17 5.46 -16.51 -4.39
N VAL A 18 6.33 -15.85 -5.14
CA VAL A 18 6.05 -14.57 -5.77
C VAL A 18 6.06 -14.74 -7.28
N PHE A 19 4.99 -14.28 -7.92
CA PHE A 19 4.79 -14.39 -9.36
C PHE A 19 4.44 -13.03 -9.96
N VAL A 20 4.82 -12.85 -11.23
CA VAL A 20 4.49 -11.69 -12.05
C VAL A 20 3.73 -12.16 -13.27
N MET A 21 2.71 -11.40 -13.65
CA MET A 21 2.00 -11.53 -14.91
C MET A 21 1.93 -10.14 -15.54
N GLU A 22 2.01 -10.08 -16.86
CA GLU A 22 1.99 -8.83 -17.62
C GLU A 22 0.90 -8.87 -18.69
N SER A 23 0.41 -7.69 -19.06
CA SER A 23 -0.52 -7.50 -20.15
C SER A 23 0.04 -6.45 -21.11
N GLY A 24 0.17 -6.81 -22.38
CA GLY A 24 0.57 -5.90 -23.47
C GLY A 24 -0.61 -5.34 -24.26
N ASP A 25 -1.84 -5.58 -23.82
CA ASP A 25 -3.08 -5.31 -24.58
C ASP A 25 -4.18 -4.63 -23.75
N ASP A 26 -3.77 -3.75 -22.82
CA ASP A 26 -4.66 -2.96 -21.97
C ASP A 26 -5.52 -3.83 -21.03
N GLY A 27 -4.90 -4.87 -20.45
CA GLY A 27 -5.51 -5.74 -19.43
C GLY A 27 -6.46 -6.81 -19.98
N LYS A 28 -6.55 -6.99 -21.30
CA LYS A 28 -7.49 -7.95 -21.92
C LYS A 28 -6.99 -9.39 -21.83
N SER A 29 -5.68 -9.59 -21.96
CA SER A 29 -5.03 -10.87 -21.77
C SER A 29 -3.75 -10.72 -20.94
N TRP A 30 -3.31 -11.84 -20.36
CA TRP A 30 -2.17 -11.88 -19.45
C TRP A 30 -1.21 -13.00 -19.84
N SER A 31 0.08 -12.76 -19.63
CA SER A 31 1.13 -13.77 -19.78
C SER A 31 0.92 -14.95 -18.81
N SER A 32 1.64 -16.06 -19.04
CA SER A 32 1.71 -17.11 -18.03
C SER A 32 2.48 -16.60 -16.79
N PRO A 33 2.13 -17.02 -15.57
CA PRO A 33 2.83 -16.56 -14.36
C PRO A 33 4.33 -16.85 -14.44
N LEU A 34 5.14 -15.80 -14.35
CA LEU A 34 6.59 -15.88 -14.19
C LEU A 34 6.91 -15.85 -12.71
N GLU A 35 7.63 -16.86 -12.23
CA GLU A 35 8.05 -16.88 -10.83
C GLU A 35 9.33 -16.08 -10.61
N ILE A 36 9.31 -15.23 -9.59
CA ILE A 36 10.45 -14.38 -9.19
C ILE A 36 10.91 -14.63 -7.75
N THR A 37 10.36 -15.64 -7.06
CA THR A 37 10.58 -15.90 -5.63
C THR A 37 12.06 -15.83 -5.22
N SER A 38 12.96 -16.48 -5.95
CA SER A 38 14.39 -16.53 -5.63
C SER A 38 15.11 -15.19 -5.70
N SER A 39 14.56 -14.22 -6.44
CA SER A 39 15.15 -12.89 -6.60
C SER A 39 14.68 -11.89 -5.54
N VAL A 40 13.54 -12.17 -4.91
CA VAL A 40 12.84 -11.21 -4.04
C VAL A 40 12.45 -11.73 -2.66
N LYS A 41 12.80 -12.97 -2.32
CA LYS A 41 12.48 -13.57 -1.03
C LYS A 41 13.74 -14.15 -0.39
N GLN A 42 14.01 -13.77 0.85
CA GLN A 42 15.11 -14.34 1.62
C GLN A 42 14.75 -15.72 2.18
N ASP A 43 15.75 -16.60 2.31
CA ASP A 43 15.55 -17.99 2.75
C ASP A 43 14.96 -18.11 4.15
N HIS A 44 15.25 -17.13 5.03
CA HIS A 44 14.77 -17.11 6.40
C HIS A 44 13.36 -16.50 6.55
N TRP A 45 12.66 -16.19 5.45
CA TRP A 45 11.29 -15.69 5.46
C TRP A 45 10.28 -16.83 5.27
N THR A 46 9.27 -16.88 6.14
CA THR A 46 8.20 -17.88 6.08
C THR A 46 6.99 -17.37 5.30
N TRP A 47 6.41 -16.26 5.75
CA TRP A 47 5.30 -15.57 5.08
C TRP A 47 5.81 -14.53 4.08
N TYR A 48 5.01 -14.29 3.04
CA TYR A 48 5.23 -13.24 2.05
C TYR A 48 3.90 -12.83 1.42
N ALA A 49 3.64 -11.53 1.32
CA ALA A 49 2.57 -10.97 0.51
C ALA A 49 3.03 -9.74 -0.29
N THR A 50 2.47 -9.56 -1.48
CA THR A 50 2.64 -8.37 -2.33
C THR A 50 1.42 -7.48 -2.16
N GLY A 51 1.63 -6.23 -1.75
CA GLY A 51 0.58 -5.29 -1.36
C GLY A 51 -0.22 -5.81 -0.16
N PRO A 52 -1.56 -5.92 -0.24
CA PRO A 52 -2.37 -5.70 -1.45
C PRO A 52 -2.64 -4.21 -1.70
N CYS A 53 -2.49 -3.77 -2.94
CA CYS A 53 -2.72 -2.42 -3.49
C CYS A 53 -2.17 -2.36 -4.92
N HIS A 54 -2.05 -1.16 -5.47
CA HIS A 54 -1.15 -0.87 -6.57
C HIS A 54 0.31 -0.66 -6.10
N GLY A 55 1.25 -0.83 -7.03
CA GLY A 55 2.59 -0.26 -6.92
C GLY A 55 2.70 1.02 -7.74
N ILE A 56 3.88 1.64 -7.75
CA ILE A 56 4.12 2.92 -8.42
C ILE A 56 5.28 2.83 -9.42
N GLN A 57 5.31 3.77 -10.36
CA GLN A 57 6.50 4.07 -11.16
C GLN A 57 6.97 5.47 -10.79
N LEU A 58 8.20 5.59 -10.28
CA LEU A 58 8.78 6.88 -9.91
C LEU A 58 8.88 7.81 -11.13
N LYS A 59 8.53 9.07 -10.94
CA LYS A 59 8.53 10.11 -11.97
C LYS A 59 9.64 11.14 -11.77
N GLU A 60 10.17 11.24 -10.57
CA GLU A 60 11.11 12.27 -10.14
C GLU A 60 12.38 11.66 -9.53
N GLY A 61 13.41 12.50 -9.39
CA GLY A 61 14.67 12.12 -8.75
C GLY A 61 15.56 11.15 -9.54
N PRO A 62 16.64 10.64 -8.90
CA PRO A 62 17.65 9.79 -9.54
C PRO A 62 17.14 8.40 -9.97
N HIS A 63 16.03 7.94 -9.37
CA HIS A 63 15.44 6.61 -9.61
C HIS A 63 14.19 6.69 -10.50
N ARG A 64 14.06 7.75 -11.30
CA ARG A 64 12.98 7.90 -12.28
C ARG A 64 12.83 6.64 -13.14
N ASP A 65 11.58 6.29 -13.44
CA ASP A 65 11.12 5.11 -14.18
C ASP A 65 11.20 3.77 -13.45
N ARG A 66 11.83 3.70 -12.26
CA ARG A 66 11.79 2.53 -11.38
C ARG A 66 10.36 2.17 -11.01
N LEU A 67 10.02 0.90 -11.14
CA LEU A 67 8.81 0.31 -10.57
C LEU A 67 9.07 -0.09 -9.12
N ILE A 68 8.15 0.22 -8.21
CA ILE A 68 8.21 -0.18 -6.80
C ILE A 68 6.90 -0.86 -6.41
N ILE A 69 7.00 -2.06 -5.84
CA ILE A 69 5.86 -2.82 -5.32
C ILE A 69 6.02 -2.98 -3.80
N PRO A 70 5.05 -2.51 -2.98
CA PRO A 70 5.04 -2.72 -1.55
C PRO A 70 4.76 -4.19 -1.23
N CYS A 71 5.40 -4.72 -0.19
CA CYS A 71 5.29 -6.11 0.25
C CYS A 71 5.40 -6.22 1.77
N ASP A 72 5.12 -7.41 2.30
CA ASP A 72 5.40 -7.75 3.70
C ASP A 72 5.90 -9.20 3.84
N HIS A 73 6.59 -9.46 4.94
CA HIS A 73 7.07 -10.80 5.29
C HIS A 73 7.06 -11.03 6.80
N ILE A 74 7.18 -12.31 7.16
CA ILE A 74 7.42 -12.76 8.54
C ILE A 74 8.69 -13.61 8.54
N GLU A 75 9.56 -13.35 9.50
CA GLU A 75 10.79 -14.12 9.66
C GLU A 75 10.55 -15.46 10.37
N ALA A 76 11.33 -16.48 9.98
CA ALA A 76 11.19 -17.83 10.48
C ALA A 76 11.49 -17.98 11.99
N VAL A 77 12.46 -17.24 12.51
CA VAL A 77 12.97 -17.43 13.88
C VAL A 77 12.33 -16.45 14.86
N SER A 78 12.45 -15.15 14.59
CA SER A 78 11.91 -14.07 15.44
C SER A 78 10.37 -14.06 15.47
N LYS A 79 9.73 -14.51 14.38
CA LYS A 79 8.28 -14.38 14.13
C LYS A 79 7.82 -12.92 14.05
N GLU A 80 8.76 -12.02 13.81
CA GLU A 80 8.51 -10.59 13.64
C GLU A 80 7.99 -10.30 12.24
N TYR A 81 7.19 -9.24 12.14
CA TYR A 81 6.46 -8.83 10.94
C TYR A 81 7.10 -7.56 10.41
N TYR A 82 7.44 -7.54 9.13
CA TYR A 82 8.11 -6.43 8.48
C TYR A 82 7.42 -6.07 7.17
N SER A 83 7.49 -4.80 6.82
CA SER A 83 7.17 -4.32 5.48
C SER A 83 8.45 -4.18 4.68
N HIS A 84 8.39 -4.43 3.38
CA HIS A 84 9.51 -4.24 2.46
C HIS A 84 9.00 -3.82 1.09
N THR A 85 9.92 -3.55 0.17
CA THR A 85 9.56 -3.34 -1.24
C THR A 85 10.36 -4.27 -2.16
N ILE A 86 9.85 -4.48 -3.36
CA ILE A 86 10.62 -5.01 -4.49
C ILE A 86 10.60 -3.98 -5.60
N TYR A 87 11.62 -3.97 -6.44
CA TYR A 87 11.71 -2.98 -7.51
C TYR A 87 12.17 -3.60 -8.83
N SER A 88 11.95 -2.84 -9.90
CA SER A 88 12.45 -3.14 -11.23
C SER A 88 12.88 -1.85 -11.93
N ASP A 89 14.10 -1.85 -12.47
CA ASP A 89 14.69 -0.72 -13.21
C ASP A 89 14.65 -0.93 -14.74
N ASP A 90 14.15 -2.06 -15.22
CA ASP A 90 14.08 -2.43 -16.64
C ASP A 90 12.64 -2.57 -17.16
N GLY A 91 11.68 -1.94 -16.46
CA GLY A 91 10.27 -1.93 -16.86
C GLY A 91 9.51 -3.22 -16.53
N GLY A 92 9.98 -3.99 -15.55
CA GLY A 92 9.35 -5.23 -15.07
C GLY A 92 9.97 -6.51 -15.61
N GLY A 93 11.07 -6.42 -16.36
CA GLY A 93 11.77 -7.57 -16.94
C GLY A 93 12.51 -8.40 -15.89
N THR A 94 13.17 -7.72 -14.95
CA THR A 94 13.82 -8.30 -13.77
C THR A 94 13.36 -7.59 -12.50
N TRP A 95 13.35 -8.34 -11.39
CA TRP A 95 12.88 -7.88 -10.10
C TRP A 95 13.93 -8.14 -9.02
N GLU A 96 14.17 -7.15 -8.19
CA GLU A 96 15.14 -7.18 -7.10
C GLU A 96 14.46 -6.88 -5.76
N LEU A 97 15.02 -7.45 -4.70
CA LEU A 97 14.59 -7.14 -3.34
C LEU A 97 15.05 -5.71 -2.98
N GLY A 98 14.09 -4.86 -2.60
CA GLY A 98 14.34 -3.53 -2.04
C GLY A 98 14.56 -3.56 -0.54
N GLY A 99 14.43 -2.39 0.09
CA GLY A 99 14.62 -2.21 1.52
C GLY A 99 13.50 -2.81 2.37
N THR A 100 13.88 -3.34 3.52
CA THR A 100 13.00 -3.76 4.63
C THR A 100 12.97 -2.68 5.70
N THR A 101 11.84 -2.51 6.39
CA THR A 101 11.74 -1.57 7.52
C THR A 101 12.71 -1.93 8.65
N PRO A 102 13.31 -0.94 9.34
CA PRO A 102 14.28 -1.21 10.41
C PRO A 102 13.64 -1.68 11.73
N GLN A 103 12.33 -1.48 11.91
CA GLN A 103 11.55 -2.02 13.03
C GLN A 103 10.44 -2.95 12.53
N ASP A 104 10.01 -3.85 13.42
CA ASP A 104 8.94 -4.81 13.22
C ASP A 104 7.55 -4.20 13.55
N GLN A 105 6.55 -5.08 13.71
CA GLN A 105 5.15 -4.75 14.02
C GLN A 105 4.45 -3.96 12.91
N VAL A 106 4.84 -4.20 11.67
CA VAL A 106 4.19 -3.71 10.45
C VAL A 106 3.99 -4.83 9.44
N ASN A 107 3.00 -4.69 8.56
CA ASN A 107 2.62 -5.72 7.60
C ASN A 107 2.19 -5.08 6.26
N GLU A 108 0.93 -5.18 5.85
CA GLU A 108 0.41 -4.75 4.56
C GLU A 108 0.65 -3.26 4.40
N CYS A 109 1.28 -2.91 3.28
CA CYS A 109 1.74 -1.56 3.05
C CYS A 109 1.43 -1.07 1.64
N THR A 110 1.52 0.24 1.49
CA THR A 110 1.34 0.97 0.23
C THR A 110 2.43 2.03 0.11
N VAL A 111 2.79 2.40 -1.12
CA VAL A 111 3.88 3.34 -1.42
C VAL A 111 3.35 4.56 -2.17
N ALA A 112 3.92 5.72 -1.87
CA ALA A 112 3.66 6.95 -2.59
C ALA A 112 4.97 7.69 -2.87
N GLU A 113 5.08 8.24 -4.08
CA GLU A 113 6.14 9.19 -4.42
C GLU A 113 5.82 10.57 -3.82
N LEU A 114 6.83 11.18 -3.23
CA LEU A 114 6.87 12.54 -2.69
C LEU A 114 7.83 13.40 -3.55
N PRO A 115 7.90 14.72 -3.33
CA PRO A 115 8.82 15.58 -4.07
C PRO A 115 10.26 15.07 -4.10
N ASP A 116 10.98 15.42 -5.18
CA ASP A 116 12.38 15.05 -5.41
C ASP A 116 12.66 13.54 -5.54
N GLY A 117 11.61 12.72 -5.73
CA GLY A 117 11.70 11.26 -5.86
C GLY A 117 11.82 10.52 -4.52
N LYS A 118 11.55 11.21 -3.40
CA LYS A 118 11.43 10.59 -2.08
C LYS A 118 10.23 9.64 -2.07
N VAL A 119 10.31 8.55 -1.31
CA VAL A 119 9.26 7.55 -1.23
C VAL A 119 8.73 7.46 0.20
N MET A 120 7.41 7.40 0.34
CA MET A 120 6.70 7.15 1.59
C MET A 120 6.14 5.73 1.58
N LEU A 121 6.39 4.97 2.65
CA LEU A 121 5.62 3.79 3.02
C LEU A 121 4.53 4.16 4.01
N ASN A 122 3.31 3.68 3.78
CA ASN A 122 2.22 3.68 4.75
C ASN A 122 1.82 2.24 5.04
N MET A 123 1.84 1.85 6.32
CA MET A 123 1.86 0.46 6.75
C MET A 123 0.77 0.18 7.77
N ARG A 124 0.19 -1.02 7.67
CA ARG A 124 -0.71 -1.58 8.67
C ARG A 124 0.06 -1.88 9.94
N ASN A 125 -0.40 -1.31 11.03
CA ASN A 125 0.16 -1.48 12.36
C ASN A 125 -0.22 -2.83 12.97
N TYR A 126 0.75 -3.53 13.56
CA TYR A 126 0.55 -4.74 14.35
C TYR A 126 0.81 -4.54 15.86
N ASP A 127 1.26 -3.34 16.28
CA ASP A 127 1.29 -2.96 17.69
C ASP A 127 -0.15 -2.78 18.21
N ARG A 128 -0.66 -3.76 18.96
CA ARG A 128 -2.05 -3.74 19.46
C ARG A 128 -2.34 -2.61 20.46
N SER A 129 -1.31 -1.93 20.99
CA SER A 129 -1.48 -0.75 21.84
C SER A 129 -1.76 0.53 21.03
N GLN A 130 -1.54 0.50 19.72
CA GLN A 130 -1.74 1.63 18.82
C GLN A 130 -2.89 1.36 17.84
N LYS A 131 -3.52 2.44 17.40
CA LYS A 131 -4.74 2.42 16.57
C LYS A 131 -4.60 3.31 15.34
N SER A 132 -3.36 3.46 14.87
CA SER A 132 -2.97 4.38 13.81
C SER A 132 -2.03 3.72 12.82
N ARG A 133 -2.06 4.22 11.58
CA ARG A 133 -1.11 3.83 10.53
C ARG A 133 0.32 4.14 10.96
N LYS A 134 1.24 3.35 10.43
CA LYS A 134 2.68 3.59 10.54
C LYS A 134 3.22 4.13 9.22
N VAL A 135 4.21 5.00 9.27
CA VAL A 135 4.86 5.55 8.10
C VAL A 135 6.38 5.51 8.23
N ALA A 136 7.06 5.37 7.10
CA ALA A 136 8.52 5.45 6.98
C ALA A 136 8.86 6.06 5.61
N PHE A 137 10.06 6.60 5.48
CA PHE A 137 10.50 7.32 4.29
C PHE A 137 11.81 6.77 3.74
N SER A 138 11.98 6.87 2.42
CA SER A 138 13.20 6.48 1.70
C SER A 138 13.62 7.61 0.76
N ASP A 139 14.90 7.97 0.82
CA ASP A 139 15.53 8.97 -0.06
C ASP A 139 16.36 8.32 -1.19
N ASP A 140 16.32 6.99 -1.31
CA ASP A 140 17.15 6.18 -2.22
C ASP A 140 16.32 5.20 -3.08
N GLY A 141 15.09 5.59 -3.40
CA GLY A 141 14.21 4.83 -4.30
C GLY A 141 13.73 3.50 -3.71
N GLY A 142 13.54 3.44 -2.39
CA GLY A 142 13.00 2.29 -1.66
C GLY A 142 14.04 1.27 -1.17
N LEU A 143 15.35 1.61 -1.18
CA LEU A 143 16.42 0.69 -0.80
C LEU A 143 16.71 0.71 0.70
N THR A 144 16.56 1.86 1.35
CA THR A 144 16.62 2.02 2.80
C THR A 144 15.43 2.81 3.33
N TRP A 145 15.03 2.55 4.57
CA TRP A 145 13.88 3.18 5.21
C TRP A 145 14.29 3.86 6.52
N SER A 146 13.71 5.02 6.77
CA SER A 146 13.79 5.71 8.06
C SER A 146 13.14 4.90 9.19
N ASP A 147 13.34 5.34 10.42
CA ASP A 147 12.57 4.84 11.56
C ASP A 147 11.06 4.96 11.33
N ILE A 148 10.33 3.94 11.77
CA ILE A 148 8.87 3.91 11.73
C ILE A 148 8.29 4.93 12.72
N VAL A 149 7.40 5.78 12.23
CA VAL A 149 6.63 6.74 13.04
C VAL A 149 5.13 6.50 12.89
N ALA A 150 4.37 6.76 13.95
CA ALA A 150 2.91 6.66 13.91
C ALA A 150 2.31 7.96 13.33
N ASP A 151 1.39 7.82 12.37
CA ASP A 151 0.53 8.94 11.96
C ASP A 151 -0.79 8.84 12.73
N ASN A 152 -0.85 9.53 13.87
CA ASN A 152 -2.01 9.49 14.76
C ASN A 152 -3.27 10.14 14.17
N THR A 153 -3.18 10.81 13.02
CA THR A 153 -4.35 11.32 12.29
C THR A 153 -5.03 10.21 11.50
N LEU A 154 -4.25 9.24 11.03
CA LEU A 154 -4.71 8.11 10.24
C LEU A 154 -5.04 6.93 11.15
N ILE A 155 -6.17 7.01 11.85
CA ILE A 155 -6.65 5.89 12.69
C ILE A 155 -7.01 4.65 11.86
N GLU A 156 -6.81 3.47 12.41
CA GLU A 156 -7.13 2.19 11.75
C GLU A 156 -7.53 1.07 12.72
N PRO A 157 -8.30 0.07 12.25
CA PRO A 157 -8.68 -1.11 13.01
C PRO A 157 -7.75 -2.31 12.74
N ILE A 158 -6.49 -2.04 12.38
CA ILE A 158 -5.51 -3.04 11.92
C ILE A 158 -6.04 -3.69 10.64
N CYS A 159 -6.09 -2.91 9.56
CA CYS A 159 -6.61 -3.29 8.24
C CYS A 159 -5.72 -2.74 7.14
N GLN A 160 -5.76 -3.33 5.94
CA GLN A 160 -5.15 -2.69 4.77
C GLN A 160 -5.75 -1.29 4.52
N ALA A 161 -4.93 -0.43 3.91
CA ALA A 161 -5.31 0.90 3.42
C ALA A 161 -4.58 1.19 2.10
N SER A 162 -5.04 2.19 1.35
CA SER A 162 -4.40 2.65 0.11
C SER A 162 -3.96 4.11 0.20
N LEU A 163 -2.87 4.42 -0.51
CA LEU A 163 -2.28 5.75 -0.59
C LEU A 163 -1.95 6.04 -2.06
N LEU A 164 -2.41 7.16 -2.59
CA LEU A 164 -2.14 7.61 -3.95
C LEU A 164 -1.51 9.00 -3.91
N SER A 165 -0.42 9.17 -4.65
CA SER A 165 0.20 10.48 -4.90
C SER A 165 -0.16 10.98 -6.30
N ILE A 166 -0.66 12.20 -6.39
CA ILE A 166 -0.95 12.87 -7.66
C ILE A 166 -0.06 14.11 -7.76
N PHE A 167 0.90 14.06 -8.68
CA PHE A 167 1.72 15.22 -9.03
C PHE A 167 0.94 16.22 -9.88
N SER A 168 1.03 17.51 -9.53
CA SER A 168 0.52 18.62 -10.34
C SER A 168 1.67 19.44 -10.87
N ALA A 169 1.96 19.30 -12.17
CA ALA A 169 3.02 20.07 -12.83
C ALA A 169 2.80 21.59 -12.74
N GLU A 170 1.55 22.06 -12.76
CA GLU A 170 1.24 23.50 -12.65
C GLU A 170 1.57 24.08 -11.27
N LYS A 171 1.47 23.27 -10.22
CA LYS A 171 1.73 23.67 -8.83
C LYS A 171 3.09 23.20 -8.32
N GLU A 172 3.80 22.40 -9.14
CA GLU A 172 5.03 21.69 -8.78
C GLU A 172 4.93 21.02 -7.40
N ASN A 173 3.81 20.33 -7.15
CA ASN A 173 3.55 19.73 -5.85
C ASN A 173 2.73 18.44 -5.96
N HIS A 174 2.90 17.56 -4.98
CA HIS A 174 2.13 16.35 -4.81
C HIS A 174 0.89 16.59 -3.95
N THR A 175 -0.20 15.92 -4.28
CA THR A 175 -1.36 15.76 -3.41
C THR A 175 -1.49 14.29 -3.06
N LEU A 176 -1.44 13.98 -1.76
CA LEU A 176 -1.65 12.63 -1.26
C LEU A 176 -3.13 12.40 -0.98
N LEU A 177 -3.59 11.21 -1.31
CA LEU A 177 -4.93 10.72 -1.01
C LEU A 177 -4.82 9.40 -0.28
N PHE A 178 -5.52 9.29 0.85
CA PHE A 178 -5.49 8.10 1.68
C PHE A 178 -6.89 7.57 1.90
N LEU A 179 -7.08 6.26 1.75
CA LEU A 179 -8.38 5.61 1.91
C LEU A 179 -8.25 4.40 2.83
N ASN A 180 -9.06 4.38 3.89
CA ASN A 180 -9.15 3.27 4.82
C ASN A 180 -10.49 3.26 5.60
N PRO A 181 -10.80 2.16 6.31
CA PRO A 181 -11.80 2.18 7.38
C PRO A 181 -11.28 3.04 8.55
N ALA A 182 -11.76 4.29 8.66
CA ALA A 182 -11.30 5.24 9.65
C ALA A 182 -12.03 5.03 11.00
N HIS A 183 -11.69 3.95 11.67
CA HIS A 183 -12.22 3.59 12.98
C HIS A 183 -11.16 2.80 13.76
N GLU A 184 -11.03 3.01 15.07
CA GLU A 184 -9.95 2.42 15.89
C GLU A 184 -10.11 0.90 16.11
N GLU A 185 -11.34 0.39 16.22
CA GLU A 185 -11.58 -1.03 16.55
C GLU A 185 -12.27 -1.87 15.46
N LYS A 186 -12.96 -1.25 14.50
CA LYS A 186 -13.85 -1.95 13.55
C LYS A 186 -13.55 -1.58 12.11
N ARG A 187 -13.72 -2.54 11.21
CA ARG A 187 -13.68 -2.35 9.76
C ARG A 187 -14.98 -1.71 9.29
N GLU A 188 -15.11 -0.40 9.53
CA GLU A 188 -16.24 0.45 9.13
C GLU A 188 -15.78 1.91 8.91
N ASN A 189 -16.67 2.75 8.38
CA ASN A 189 -16.38 4.15 8.05
C ASN A 189 -15.25 4.32 7.01
N MET A 190 -15.41 3.71 5.83
CA MET A 190 -14.52 3.93 4.70
C MET A 190 -14.42 5.43 4.38
N THR A 191 -13.24 6.00 4.60
CA THR A 191 -13.01 7.45 4.60
C THR A 191 -11.83 7.80 3.73
N LEU A 192 -12.06 8.69 2.76
CA LEU A 192 -11.05 9.29 1.91
C LEU A 192 -10.52 10.56 2.58
N ARG A 193 -9.20 10.72 2.63
CA ARG A 193 -8.49 11.88 3.20
C ARG A 193 -7.55 12.49 2.17
N ILE A 194 -7.24 13.76 2.33
CA ILE A 194 -6.34 14.53 1.45
C ILE A 194 -5.24 15.21 2.27
N SER A 195 -4.02 15.22 1.73
CA SER A 195 -2.88 15.98 2.25
C SER A 195 -2.15 16.69 1.10
N ARG A 196 -1.65 17.90 1.37
CA ARG A 196 -0.85 18.73 0.44
C ARG A 196 0.51 19.12 0.99
N ASP A 197 0.88 18.55 2.12
CA ASP A 197 2.09 18.82 2.87
C ASP A 197 2.83 17.50 3.17
N GLU A 198 2.91 16.64 2.15
CA GLU A 198 3.67 15.38 2.20
C GLU A 198 3.19 14.41 3.30
N GLY A 199 1.91 14.47 3.68
CA GLY A 199 1.33 13.61 4.70
C GLY A 199 1.53 14.11 6.12
N VAL A 200 2.02 15.34 6.32
CA VAL A 200 2.17 15.94 7.65
C VAL A 200 0.81 16.25 8.28
N THR A 201 -0.15 16.74 7.49
CA THR A 201 -1.52 16.96 7.94
C THR A 201 -2.56 16.43 6.95
N TRP A 202 -3.73 16.06 7.49
CA TRP A 202 -4.87 15.54 6.73
C TRP A 202 -6.14 16.34 7.05
N PRO A 203 -6.21 17.62 6.65
CA PRO A 203 -7.27 18.54 7.08
C PRO A 203 -8.65 18.17 6.51
N GLY A 204 -8.69 17.59 5.31
CA GLY A 204 -9.93 17.22 4.64
C GLY A 204 -10.26 15.73 4.62
N SER A 205 -11.54 15.40 4.76
CA SER A 205 -12.02 14.03 4.65
C SER A 205 -13.45 13.91 4.10
N VAL A 206 -13.73 12.79 3.44
CA VAL A 206 -15.05 12.41 2.94
C VAL A 206 -15.32 10.95 3.30
N VAL A 207 -16.40 10.69 4.03
CA VAL A 207 -16.85 9.32 4.32
C VAL A 207 -17.59 8.77 3.10
N LEU A 208 -17.02 7.73 2.48
CA LEU A 208 -17.60 7.06 1.30
C LEU A 208 -18.64 6.02 1.70
N HIS A 209 -18.37 5.26 2.77
CA HIS A 209 -19.30 4.26 3.30
C HIS A 209 -19.27 4.24 4.83
N ARG A 210 -20.41 4.44 5.48
CA ARG A 210 -20.51 4.44 6.96
C ARG A 210 -20.53 3.04 7.57
N GLY A 211 -21.00 2.05 6.81
CA GLY A 211 -21.18 0.68 7.28
C GLY A 211 -19.88 -0.13 7.28
N PRO A 212 -19.99 -1.46 7.42
CA PRO A 212 -18.86 -2.37 7.30
C PRO A 212 -18.11 -2.20 5.98
N SER A 213 -16.81 -1.97 6.08
CA SER A 213 -15.89 -1.80 4.94
C SER A 213 -14.46 -2.18 5.31
N ALA A 214 -13.71 -2.77 4.38
CA ALA A 214 -12.37 -3.29 4.64
C ALA A 214 -11.34 -2.81 3.60
N TYR A 215 -10.83 -3.69 2.75
CA TYR A 215 -9.68 -3.35 1.91
C TYR A 215 -10.08 -2.32 0.85
N SER A 216 -9.13 -1.50 0.40
CA SER A 216 -9.40 -0.43 -0.56
C SER A 216 -8.23 -0.20 -1.51
N ASP A 217 -8.54 0.43 -2.65
CA ASP A 217 -7.54 0.96 -3.58
C ASP A 217 -8.03 2.25 -4.26
N LEU A 218 -7.09 3.06 -4.73
CA LEU A 218 -7.31 4.38 -5.33
C LEU A 218 -6.67 4.47 -6.71
N THR A 219 -7.34 5.18 -7.61
CA THR A 219 -6.75 5.55 -8.90
C THR A 219 -7.25 6.91 -9.38
N ARG A 220 -6.46 7.59 -10.22
CA ARG A 220 -6.86 8.80 -10.93
C ARG A 220 -7.49 8.42 -12.25
N LEU A 221 -8.74 8.83 -12.45
CA LEU A 221 -9.46 8.61 -13.71
C LEU A 221 -9.06 9.64 -14.78
N SER A 222 -9.28 9.28 -16.04
CA SER A 222 -8.93 10.12 -17.21
C SER A 222 -9.69 11.44 -17.26
N ASN A 223 -10.88 11.50 -16.66
CA ASN A 223 -11.67 12.73 -16.52
C ASN A 223 -11.20 13.63 -15.37
N GLY A 224 -10.18 13.21 -14.61
CA GLY A 224 -9.68 13.94 -13.46
C GLY A 224 -10.42 13.66 -12.14
N ASN A 225 -11.36 12.72 -12.09
CA ASN A 225 -11.95 12.28 -10.83
C ASN A 225 -11.15 11.14 -10.19
N LEU A 226 -11.54 10.74 -8.99
CA LEU A 226 -10.92 9.64 -8.27
C LEU A 226 -11.78 8.39 -8.38
N GLY A 227 -11.18 7.29 -8.82
CA GLY A 227 -11.78 5.97 -8.71
C GLY A 227 -11.40 5.36 -7.37
N CYS A 228 -12.39 5.04 -6.55
CA CYS A 228 -12.21 4.39 -5.26
C CYS A 228 -12.79 2.98 -5.34
N PHE A 229 -11.97 1.96 -5.08
CA PHE A 229 -12.39 0.57 -4.98
C PHE A 229 -12.30 0.15 -3.52
N TYR A 230 -13.32 -0.52 -2.98
CA TYR A 230 -13.23 -1.04 -1.61
C TYR A 230 -14.21 -2.18 -1.34
N GLU A 231 -13.84 -3.06 -0.41
CA GLU A 231 -14.74 -4.06 0.15
C GLU A 231 -15.78 -3.38 1.06
N ALA A 232 -17.06 -3.67 0.86
CA ALA A 232 -18.13 -3.18 1.72
C ALA A 232 -19.39 -4.06 1.71
N GLY A 233 -20.24 -3.82 2.72
CA GLY A 233 -21.57 -4.40 2.82
C GLY A 233 -22.44 -3.72 3.88
N ASP A 234 -23.64 -4.26 4.08
CA ASP A 234 -24.61 -3.80 5.09
C ASP A 234 -24.34 -4.42 6.47
N SER A 235 -23.94 -5.69 6.50
CA SER A 235 -23.78 -6.49 7.73
C SER A 235 -22.37 -7.00 7.95
N ASN A 236 -21.59 -7.19 6.89
CA ASN A 236 -20.17 -7.54 6.97
C ASN A 236 -19.39 -6.88 5.83
N PRO A 237 -18.09 -6.59 6.00
CA PRO A 237 -17.33 -5.84 5.01
C PRO A 237 -17.02 -6.66 3.74
N TYR A 238 -17.17 -7.99 3.77
CA TYR A 238 -16.77 -8.91 2.70
C TYR A 238 -17.94 -9.31 1.78
N GLN A 239 -19.04 -8.56 1.79
CA GLN A 239 -20.22 -8.89 0.97
C GLN A 239 -20.02 -8.58 -0.52
N GLY A 240 -19.16 -7.62 -0.83
CA GLY A 240 -18.84 -7.28 -2.21
C GLY A 240 -17.78 -6.19 -2.31
N ILE A 241 -17.45 -5.86 -3.56
CA ILE A 241 -16.53 -4.78 -3.91
C ILE A 241 -17.36 -3.64 -4.50
N VAL A 242 -17.16 -2.44 -3.97
CA VAL A 242 -17.74 -1.20 -4.45
C VAL A 242 -16.72 -0.48 -5.30
N PHE A 243 -17.16 0.03 -6.46
CA PHE A 243 -16.48 1.07 -7.20
C PHE A 243 -17.27 2.36 -7.05
N GLN A 244 -16.61 3.42 -6.57
CA GLN A 244 -17.19 4.74 -6.42
C GLN A 244 -16.29 5.78 -7.07
N GLU A 245 -16.87 6.56 -7.97
CA GLU A 245 -16.22 7.76 -8.51
C GLU A 245 -16.46 8.95 -7.57
N VAL A 246 -15.39 9.60 -7.13
CA VAL A 246 -15.43 10.81 -6.29
C VAL A 246 -14.97 12.00 -7.13
N ILE A 247 -15.80 13.03 -7.17
CA ILE A 247 -15.52 14.25 -7.93
C ILE A 247 -14.38 15.02 -7.25
N TRP A 248 -13.35 15.40 -8.00
CA TRP A 248 -12.13 16.03 -7.45
C TRP A 248 -12.43 17.31 -6.64
N GLU A 249 -13.36 18.13 -7.10
CA GLU A 249 -13.77 19.36 -6.42
C GLU A 249 -14.39 19.11 -5.04
N GLN A 250 -14.98 17.92 -4.80
CA GLN A 250 -15.48 17.55 -3.47
C GLN A 250 -14.32 17.40 -2.49
N MET A 251 -13.19 16.85 -2.94
CA MET A 251 -12.00 16.73 -2.11
C MET A 251 -11.35 18.08 -1.81
N ILE A 252 -11.28 18.97 -2.79
CA ILE A 252 -10.77 20.35 -2.57
C ILE A 252 -11.64 21.10 -1.56
N ARG A 253 -12.97 20.91 -1.59
CA ARG A 253 -13.86 21.57 -0.61
C ARG A 253 -13.74 21.00 0.79
N ALA A 254 -13.48 19.70 0.91
CA ALA A 254 -13.28 19.07 2.22
C ALA A 254 -11.98 19.52 2.89
N ASP A 255 -11.01 19.98 2.09
CA ASP A 255 -9.68 20.49 2.48
C ASP A 255 -9.68 21.93 3.02
N LEU A 256 -10.79 22.68 2.82
CA LEU A 256 -10.98 24.07 3.27
C LEU A 256 -11.72 24.14 4.60
#